data_AF-A0A938K0S4-F1
#
_entry.id   AF-A0A938K0S4-F1
#
_cell.length_a   1.000
_cell.length_b   1.000
_cell.length_c   1.000
_cell.angle_alpha   90.00
_cell.angle_beta   90.00
_cell.angle_gamma   90.00
#
_symmetry.space_group_name_H-M   'P 1'
#
loop_
_entity.id
_entity.type
_entity.pdbx_description
1 polymer ?
#
loop_
_entity_poly.entity_id
_entity_poly.type
_entity_poly.pdbx_seq_one_letter_code
_entity_poly.pdbx_strand_id
1 'polypeptide(L)'
;MVLQQSSRGPATFVQDAAAAALEGPQECVARMRAEYAARRAKVLAGLEGLGGVRALAPEGGFFAMLDVRGLGLCSEEIRRRLLEEAGVVVVNGSAYGASGEGTLRVSFAAGGEKLEAGLARLREGLARIWEARAVGA
;
A
#
# COMPACT_ATOMS: atom_id res chain seq x y z
N MET A 1 -37.29 2.99 -4.68
CA MET A 1 -37.40 1.86 -3.73
C MET A 1 -36.19 0.96 -3.97
N VAL A 2 -35.13 1.09 -3.17
CA VAL A 2 -33.91 0.27 -3.30
C VAL A 2 -34.03 -0.87 -2.30
N LEU A 3 -34.00 -2.12 -2.79
CA LEU A 3 -33.93 -3.30 -1.95
C LEU A 3 -32.54 -3.34 -1.30
N GLN A 4 -32.42 -2.83 -0.08
CA GLN A 4 -31.22 -3.06 0.72
C GLN A 4 -31.26 -4.52 1.19
N GLN A 5 -30.51 -5.39 0.51
CA GLN A 5 -30.30 -6.74 0.98
C GLN A 5 -29.19 -6.70 2.06
N SER A 6 -29.59 -6.77 3.32
CA SER A 6 -28.67 -7.02 4.44
C SER A 6 -28.58 -8.53 4.64
N SER A 7 -27.44 -9.15 4.32
CA SER A 7 -27.16 -10.53 4.71
C SER A 7 -26.82 -10.54 6.19
N ARG A 8 -27.61 -11.27 6.99
CA ARG A 8 -27.50 -11.28 8.47
C ARG A 8 -26.30 -12.07 9.01
N GLY A 9 -25.46 -12.64 8.14
CA GLY A 9 -24.27 -13.38 8.55
C GLY A 9 -23.50 -13.98 7.37
N PRO A 10 -22.26 -14.46 7.63
CA PRO A 10 -21.48 -15.16 6.62
C PRO A 10 -22.16 -16.49 6.24
N ALA A 11 -21.98 -16.92 4.99
CA ALA A 11 -22.49 -18.21 4.52
C ALA A 11 -21.94 -19.36 5.39
N THR A 12 -22.75 -20.41 5.62
CA THR A 12 -22.41 -21.52 6.53
C THR A 12 -21.04 -22.13 6.24
N PHE A 13 -20.73 -22.40 4.97
CA PHE A 13 -19.43 -22.97 4.59
C PHE A 13 -18.23 -22.05 4.92
N VAL A 14 -18.43 -20.73 5.02
CA VAL A 14 -17.39 -19.79 5.47
C VAL A 14 -17.20 -19.88 6.97
N GLN A 15 -18.27 -20.13 7.73
CA GLN A 15 -18.18 -20.38 9.18
C GLN A 15 -17.45 -21.68 9.46
N ASP A 16 -17.75 -22.74 8.71
CA ASP A 16 -17.04 -24.03 8.80
C ASP A 16 -15.54 -23.85 8.45
N ALA A 17 -15.23 -23.09 7.40
CA ALA A 17 -13.85 -22.78 7.04
C ALA A 17 -13.14 -21.93 8.12
N ALA A 18 -13.85 -21.02 8.78
CA ALA A 18 -13.30 -20.22 9.88
C ALA A 18 -12.97 -21.09 11.10
N ALA A 19 -13.85 -22.05 11.46
CA ALA A 19 -13.57 -23.02 12.51
C ALA A 19 -12.32 -23.83 12.18
N ALA A 20 -12.23 -24.36 10.96
CA ALA A 20 -11.04 -25.10 10.49
C ALA A 20 -9.76 -24.24 10.51
N ALA A 21 -9.85 -22.95 10.17
CA ALA A 21 -8.70 -22.04 10.21
C ALA A 21 -8.22 -21.72 11.63
N LEU A 22 -9.13 -21.72 12.62
CA LEU A 22 -8.80 -21.44 14.03
C LEU A 22 -8.27 -22.67 14.76
N GLU A 23 -8.88 -23.84 14.52
CA GLU A 23 -8.55 -25.09 15.22
C GLU A 23 -7.43 -25.88 14.51
N GLY A 24 -7.20 -25.59 13.23
CA GLY A 24 -6.20 -26.27 12.43
C GLY A 24 -4.76 -25.79 12.67
N PRO A 25 -3.80 -26.41 11.96
CA PRO A 25 -2.38 -26.07 12.08
C PRO A 25 -2.09 -24.61 11.68
N GLN A 26 -1.25 -23.92 12.44
CA GLN A 26 -0.99 -22.48 12.32
C GLN A 26 0.32 -22.14 11.57
N GLU A 27 1.02 -23.14 11.03
CA GLU A 27 2.28 -22.98 10.31
C GLU A 27 2.11 -22.09 9.07
N CYS A 28 0.93 -22.14 8.44
CA CYS A 28 0.61 -21.28 7.30
C CYS A 28 0.65 -19.80 7.68
N VAL A 29 0.17 -19.43 8.88
CA VAL A 29 0.19 -18.07 9.43
C VAL A 29 1.62 -17.66 9.73
N ALA A 30 2.41 -18.51 10.39
CA ALA A 30 3.82 -18.23 10.69
C ALA A 30 4.63 -17.97 9.40
N ARG A 31 4.42 -18.80 8.37
CA ARG A 31 5.04 -18.62 7.05
C ARG A 31 4.62 -17.31 6.38
N MET A 32 3.33 -16.97 6.41
CA MET A 32 2.83 -15.71 5.84
C MET A 32 3.38 -14.49 6.58
N ARG A 33 3.50 -14.54 7.91
CA ARG A 33 4.10 -13.47 8.71
C ARG A 33 5.56 -13.22 8.34
N ALA A 34 6.36 -14.28 8.20
CA ALA A 34 7.76 -14.17 7.78
C ALA A 34 7.88 -13.56 6.37
N GLU A 35 7.04 -14.02 5.45
CA GLU A 35 7.00 -13.52 4.08
C GLU A 35 6.61 -12.04 4.01
N TYR A 36 5.58 -11.60 4.74
CA TYR A 36 5.20 -10.18 4.78
C TYR A 36 6.25 -9.32 5.48
N ALA A 37 6.96 -9.83 6.48
CA ALA A 37 8.08 -9.12 7.09
C ALA A 37 9.23 -8.90 6.09
N ALA A 38 9.56 -9.90 5.28
CA ALA A 38 10.56 -9.77 4.22
C ALA A 38 10.13 -8.75 3.14
N ARG A 39 8.87 -8.80 2.70
CA ARG A 39 8.31 -7.83 1.74
C ARG A 39 8.29 -6.41 2.29
N ARG A 40 7.92 -6.24 3.55
CA ARG A 40 7.98 -4.95 4.25
C ARG A 40 9.39 -4.38 4.23
N ALA A 41 10.39 -5.19 4.58
CA ALA A 41 11.79 -4.76 4.57
C ALA A 41 12.24 -4.29 3.17
N LYS A 42 11.87 -5.03 2.11
CA LYS A 42 12.15 -4.65 0.73
C LYS A 42 11.53 -3.32 0.34
N VAL A 43 10.26 -3.09 0.67
CA VAL A 43 9.58 -1.82 0.36
C VAL A 43 10.23 -0.64 1.09
N LEU A 44 10.57 -0.81 2.37
CA LEU A 44 11.22 0.24 3.15
C LEU A 44 12.60 0.59 2.58
N ALA A 45 13.42 -0.43 2.30
CA ALA A 45 14.74 -0.23 1.70
C ALA A 45 14.67 0.36 0.29
N GLY A 46 13.71 -0.09 -0.53
CA GLY A 46 13.55 0.39 -1.90
C GLY A 46 13.07 1.84 -2.00
N LEU A 47 12.41 2.36 -0.97
CA LEU A 47 11.98 3.77 -0.91
C LEU A 47 12.92 4.66 -0.09
N GLU A 48 13.94 4.07 0.53
CA GLU A 48 14.94 4.81 1.28
C GLU A 48 15.77 5.71 0.33
N GLY A 49 16.10 6.91 0.82
CA GLY A 49 16.89 7.91 0.10
C GLY A 49 16.14 8.67 -1.00
N LEU A 50 14.84 8.45 -1.21
CA LEU A 50 14.05 9.28 -2.13
C LEU A 50 13.80 10.67 -1.55
N GLY A 51 14.10 11.71 -2.34
CA GLY A 51 13.86 13.09 -1.96
C GLY A 51 12.37 13.38 -1.76
N GLY A 52 12.03 14.02 -0.64
CA GLY A 52 10.65 14.44 -0.35
C GLY A 52 9.67 13.30 -0.02
N VAL A 53 10.14 12.06 0.13
CA VAL A 53 9.34 10.88 0.46
C VAL A 53 9.90 10.20 1.70
N ARG A 54 9.04 9.88 2.67
CA ARG A 54 9.41 9.10 3.85
C ARG A 54 8.46 7.92 4.03
N ALA A 55 8.99 6.70 3.96
CA ALA A 55 8.22 5.50 4.25
C ALA A 55 8.05 5.33 5.76
N LEU A 56 6.80 5.24 6.22
CA LEU A 56 6.47 4.94 7.61
C LEU A 56 6.43 3.42 7.79
N ALA A 57 7.33 2.92 8.64
CA ALA A 57 7.47 1.49 8.89
C ALA A 57 6.23 0.97 9.65
N PRO A 58 5.39 0.09 9.05
CA PRO A 58 4.19 -0.39 9.73
C PRO A 58 4.54 -1.39 10.82
N GLU A 59 3.82 -1.41 11.94
CA GLU A 59 4.01 -2.43 12.99
C GLU A 59 3.32 -3.76 12.65
N GLY A 60 2.38 -3.74 11.69
CA GLY A 60 1.66 -4.93 11.23
C GLY A 60 0.91 -4.72 9.93
N GLY A 61 0.29 -5.78 9.44
CA GLY A 61 -0.42 -5.80 8.16
C GLY A 61 0.49 -5.84 6.94
N PHE A 62 -0.10 -5.52 5.78
CA PHE A 62 0.56 -5.57 4.47
C PHE A 62 0.46 -4.24 3.70
N PHE A 63 0.33 -3.13 4.44
CA PHE A 63 0.28 -1.77 3.90
C PHE A 63 1.39 -0.92 4.51
N ALA A 64 2.05 -0.10 3.69
CA ALA A 64 2.98 0.94 4.11
C ALA A 64 2.36 2.31 3.81
N MET A 65 2.49 3.24 4.75
CA MET A 65 2.14 4.64 4.54
C MET A 65 3.38 5.41 4.10
N LEU A 66 3.28 6.17 3.03
CA LEU A 66 4.34 7.04 2.52
C LEU A 66 3.94 8.47 2.80
N ASP A 67 4.79 9.19 3.51
CA ASP A 67 4.70 10.62 3.69
C ASP A 67 5.33 11.30 2.48
N VAL A 68 4.50 11.93 1.65
CA VAL A 68 4.89 12.57 0.39
C VAL A 68 4.70 14.08 0.42
N ARG A 69 4.47 14.66 1.62
CA ARG A 69 4.34 16.11 1.81
C ARG A 69 5.57 16.87 1.30
N GLY A 70 6.73 16.23 1.36
CA GLY A 70 7.96 16.77 0.81
C GLY A 70 7.89 17.06 -0.68
N LEU A 71 7.05 16.37 -1.46
CA LEU A 71 6.86 16.61 -2.90
C LEU A 71 6.12 17.91 -3.22
N GLY A 72 5.40 18.52 -2.26
CA GLY A 72 4.75 19.81 -2.43
C GLY A 72 3.48 19.79 -3.30
N LEU A 73 2.98 18.60 -3.62
CA LEU A 73 1.70 18.38 -4.31
C LEU A 73 0.71 17.73 -3.35
N CYS A 74 -0.59 17.83 -3.63
CA CYS A 74 -1.58 17.09 -2.88
C CYS A 74 -1.50 15.58 -3.20
N SER A 75 -1.91 14.76 -2.24
CA SER A 75 -1.86 13.30 -2.32
C SER A 75 -2.66 12.74 -3.51
N GLU A 76 -3.78 13.38 -3.87
CA GLU A 76 -4.58 13.01 -5.04
C GLU A 76 -3.87 13.26 -6.37
N GLU A 77 -3.16 14.39 -6.49
CA GLU A 77 -2.42 14.69 -7.71
C GLU A 77 -1.26 13.71 -7.89
N ILE A 78 -0.53 13.40 -6.80
CA ILE A 78 0.54 12.41 -6.82
C ILE A 78 -0.01 11.02 -7.19
N ARG A 79 -1.13 10.60 -6.59
CA ARG A 79 -1.80 9.33 -6.93
C ARG A 79 -2.13 9.26 -8.42
N ARG A 80 -2.71 10.32 -8.98
CA ARG A 80 -3.09 10.37 -10.39
C ARG A 80 -1.88 10.29 -11.31
N ARG A 81 -0.81 11.04 -11.04
CA ARG A 81 0.43 10.97 -11.83
C ARG A 81 1.09 9.60 -11.76
N LEU A 82 1.14 8.97 -10.59
CA LEU A 82 1.66 7.60 -10.46
C LEU A 82 0.86 6.60 -11.30
N LEU A 83 -0.45 6.77 -11.40
CA LEU A 83 -1.29 5.94 -12.26
C LEU A 83 -1.01 6.19 -13.75
N GLU A 84 -1.02 7.46 -14.18
CA GLU A 84 -0.90 7.84 -15.60
C GLU A 84 0.52 7.64 -16.16
N GLU A 85 1.55 8.02 -15.39
CA GLU A 85 2.94 8.09 -15.86
C GLU A 85 3.79 6.87 -15.48
N ALA A 86 3.45 6.17 -14.40
CA ALA A 86 4.17 5.01 -13.90
C ALA A 86 3.34 3.71 -13.92
N GLY A 87 2.03 3.80 -14.22
CA GLY A 87 1.15 2.63 -14.21
C GLY A 87 1.01 2.00 -12.82
N VAL A 88 1.16 2.78 -11.75
CA VAL A 88 1.10 2.29 -10.36
C VAL A 88 -0.15 2.82 -9.68
N VAL A 89 -0.98 1.90 -9.20
CA VAL A 89 -2.16 2.23 -8.40
C VAL A 89 -1.77 2.31 -6.93
N VAL A 90 -1.98 3.48 -6.33
CA VAL A 90 -1.88 3.72 -4.88
C VAL A 90 -3.18 4.31 -4.35
N VAL A 91 -3.37 4.28 -3.03
CA VAL A 91 -4.49 4.97 -2.38
C VAL A 91 -3.97 6.25 -1.74
N ASN A 92 -4.61 7.37 -2.01
CA ASN A 92 -4.32 8.63 -1.34
C ASN A 92 -4.76 8.58 0.13
N GLY A 93 -3.97 9.20 0.99
CA GLY A 93 -4.26 9.23 2.42
C GLY A 93 -5.50 10.06 2.77
N SER A 94 -5.85 11.06 1.96
CA SER A 94 -7.08 11.87 2.19
C SER A 94 -8.37 11.07 2.07
N ALA A 95 -8.35 9.88 1.45
CA ALA A 95 -9.47 8.94 1.49
C ALA A 95 -9.77 8.42 2.91
N TYR A 96 -8.82 8.51 3.85
CA TYR A 96 -9.01 8.18 5.27
C TYR A 96 -9.42 9.38 6.12
N GLY A 97 -9.57 10.56 5.53
CA GLY A 97 -9.90 11.81 6.20
C GLY A 97 -8.81 12.88 6.03
N ALA A 98 -9.11 14.11 6.44
CA ALA A 98 -8.24 15.28 6.25
C ALA A 98 -6.84 15.11 6.85
N SER A 99 -6.71 14.39 7.97
CA SER A 99 -5.42 14.11 8.62
C SER A 99 -4.49 13.21 7.80
N GLY A 100 -5.00 12.52 6.78
CA GLY A 100 -4.22 11.68 5.87
C GLY A 100 -3.68 12.43 4.65
N GLU A 101 -3.99 13.71 4.48
CA GLU A 101 -3.51 14.49 3.34
C GLU A 101 -1.97 14.54 3.29
N GLY A 102 -1.41 14.48 2.09
CA GLY A 102 0.03 14.37 1.88
C GLY A 102 0.63 13.01 2.22
N THR A 103 -0.19 11.97 2.40
CA THR A 103 0.27 10.58 2.51
C THR A 103 -0.30 9.68 1.41
N LEU A 104 0.38 8.57 1.13
CA LEU A 104 -0.07 7.52 0.22
C LEU A 104 -0.03 6.17 0.93
N ARG A 105 -0.99 5.30 0.67
CA ARG A 105 -1.00 3.91 1.13
C ARG A 105 -0.61 2.98 -0.02
N VAL A 106 0.43 2.19 0.21
CA VAL A 106 0.93 1.17 -0.72
C VAL A 106 0.72 -0.21 -0.14
N SER A 107 0.21 -1.14 -0.95
CA SER A 107 0.06 -2.55 -0.57
C SER A 107 1.26 -3.36 -1.04
N PHE A 108 1.80 -4.19 -0.16
CA PHE A 108 2.83 -5.19 -0.48
C PHE A 108 2.33 -6.62 -0.25
N ALA A 109 1.02 -6.81 -0.40
CA ALA A 109 0.39 -8.13 -0.33
C ALA A 109 0.79 -9.03 -1.50
N ALA A 110 1.11 -8.46 -2.66
CA ALA A 110 1.71 -9.18 -3.78
C ALA A 110 3.18 -9.47 -3.49
N GLY A 111 3.64 -10.68 -3.78
CA GLY A 111 5.04 -11.10 -3.62
C GLY A 111 5.77 -11.26 -4.95
N GLY A 112 7.04 -11.67 -4.85
CA GLY A 112 7.88 -12.01 -5.99
C GLY A 112 8.10 -10.85 -6.96
N GLU A 113 8.17 -11.17 -8.25
CA GLU A 113 8.47 -10.22 -9.33
C GLU A 113 7.48 -9.05 -9.41
N LYS A 114 6.20 -9.28 -9.06
CA LYS A 114 5.18 -8.22 -9.06
C LYS A 114 5.50 -7.13 -8.04
N LEU A 115 6.02 -7.50 -6.87
CA LEU A 115 6.43 -6.53 -5.86
C LEU A 115 7.63 -5.74 -6.33
N GLU A 116 8.65 -6.41 -6.86
CA GLU A 116 9.88 -5.76 -7.34
C GLU A 116 9.58 -4.79 -8.48
N ALA A 117 8.83 -5.23 -9.50
CA ALA A 117 8.46 -4.39 -10.63
C ALA A 117 7.56 -3.21 -10.21
N GLY A 118 6.60 -3.45 -9.31
CA GLY A 118 5.75 -2.39 -8.77
C GLY A 118 6.52 -1.36 -7.95
N LEU A 119 7.47 -1.82 -7.13
CA LEU A 119 8.33 -0.98 -6.30
C LEU A 119 9.28 -0.13 -7.16
N ALA A 120 9.87 -0.72 -8.20
CA ALA A 120 10.73 -0.01 -9.15
C ALA A 120 9.98 1.13 -9.85
N ARG A 121 8.78 0.84 -10.39
CA ARG A 121 7.92 1.84 -11.03
C ARG A 121 7.46 2.93 -10.07
N LEU A 122 7.12 2.55 -8.83
CA LEU A 122 6.75 3.51 -7.79
C LEU A 122 7.91 4.45 -7.47
N ARG A 123 9.11 3.91 -7.27
CA ARG A 123 10.33 4.68 -7.01
C ARG A 123 10.62 5.65 -8.16
N GLU A 124 10.58 5.18 -9.39
CA GLU A 124 10.81 5.99 -10.59
C GLU A 124 9.76 7.10 -10.75
N GLY A 125 8.47 6.78 -10.54
CA GLY A 125 7.39 7.77 -10.61
C GLY A 125 7.55 8.87 -9.55
N LEU A 126 7.88 8.50 -8.30
CA LEU A 126 8.12 9.47 -7.22
C LEU A 126 9.36 10.32 -7.49
N ALA A 127 10.44 9.73 -8.01
CA ALA A 127 11.66 10.46 -8.38
C ALA A 127 11.41 11.49 -9.49
N ARG A 128 10.68 11.10 -10.54
CA ARG A 128 10.30 12.02 -11.63
C ARG A 128 9.48 13.22 -11.12
N ILE A 129 8.53 12.97 -10.21
CA ILE A 129 7.74 14.04 -9.58
C ILE A 129 8.64 14.98 -8.75
N TRP A 130 9.62 14.43 -8.03
CA TRP A 130 10.58 15.21 -7.26
C TRP A 130 11.48 16.09 -8.15
N GLU A 131 12.01 15.53 -9.23
CA GLU A 131 12.87 16.23 -10.19
C GLU A 131 12.12 17.33 -10.95
N ALA A 132 10.88 17.06 -11.40
CA ALA A 132 10.06 18.05 -12.08
C ALA A 132 9.78 19.29 -11.22
N ARG A 133 9.76 19.15 -9.89
CA ARG A 133 9.68 20.28 -8.98
C ARG A 133 10.99 21.07 -8.90
N ALA A 134 12.13 20.39 -8.87
CA ALA A 134 13.44 21.04 -8.79
C ALA A 134 13.77 21.89 -10.03
N VAL A 135 13.22 21.54 -11.19
CA VAL A 135 13.39 22.28 -12.46
C VAL A 135 12.43 23.49 -12.57
N GLY A 136 11.35 23.52 -11.79
CA GLY A 136 10.34 24.58 -11.80
C GLY A 136 10.51 25.66 -10.73
N ALA A 137 11.60 25.64 -9.97
CA ALA A 137 11.97 26.63 -8.94
C ALA A 137 13.19 27.45 -9.39
#